data_AF-A0A1V4VSE9-F1
#
_entry.id   AF-A0A1V4VSE9-F1
#
_cell.length_a   1.000
_cell.length_b   1.000
_cell.length_c   1.000
_cell.angle_alpha   90.00
_cell.angle_beta   90.00
_cell.angle_gamma   90.00
#
_symmetry.space_group_name_H-M   'P 1'
#
loop_
_entity.id
_entity.type
_entity.pdbx_description
1 polymer ?
#
loop_
_entity_poly.entity_id
_entity_poly.type
_entity_poly.pdbx_seq_one_letter_code
_entity_poly.pdbx_strand_id
1 'polypeptide(L)'
;MIRGSIISDTEWTIKLMETGHIPGTKWIVVRWSQAKREVPVDPLEMARYIQNREPAEAAPEWMLDLLDKLTKSLTPLEKDAYELVRGRGYSFSQAAQLLGCSKASVQSYIKRAEKKIQLAIRLQTISKGICLPEGKVFRL
;
A
#
# COMPACT_ATOMS: atom_id res chain seq x y z
N MET A 1 -49.76 9.17 24.67
CA MET A 1 -49.13 8.80 23.37
C MET A 1 -47.83 9.57 23.10
N ILE A 2 -47.74 10.87 23.43
CA ILE A 2 -46.57 11.74 23.13
C ILE A 2 -45.28 11.37 23.88
N ARG A 3 -45.37 10.86 25.13
CA ARG A 3 -44.17 10.54 25.93
C ARG A 3 -43.35 9.38 25.35
N GLY A 4 -44.01 8.39 24.75
CA GLY A 4 -43.33 7.24 24.16
C GLY A 4 -42.58 7.58 22.87
N SER A 5 -43.14 8.48 22.04
CA SER A 5 -42.50 8.89 20.79
C SER A 5 -41.24 9.72 21.00
N ILE A 6 -41.23 10.59 22.02
CA ILE A 6 -40.05 11.40 22.35
C ILE A 6 -38.91 10.50 22.84
N ILE A 7 -39.21 9.52 23.70
CA ILE A 7 -38.20 8.59 24.22
C ILE A 7 -37.57 7.80 23.07
N SER A 8 -38.38 7.21 22.18
CA SER A 8 -37.87 6.45 21.04
C SER A 8 -37.02 7.31 20.08
N ASP A 9 -37.37 8.57 19.89
CA ASP A 9 -36.63 9.49 19.02
C ASP A 9 -35.27 9.87 19.62
N THR A 10 -35.24 10.10 20.94
CA THR A 10 -33.98 10.34 21.66
C THR A 10 -33.07 9.11 21.69
N GLU A 11 -33.61 7.91 21.89
CA GLU A 11 -32.84 6.66 21.85
C GLU A 11 -32.28 6.39 20.45
N TRP A 12 -33.06 6.69 19.41
CA TRP A 12 -32.62 6.58 18.01
C TRP A 12 -31.47 7.55 17.73
N THR A 13 -31.59 8.80 18.20
CA THR A 13 -30.58 9.84 18.04
C THR A 13 -29.28 9.50 18.74
N ILE A 14 -29.34 9.02 19.99
CA ILE A 14 -28.16 8.60 20.76
C ILE A 14 -27.42 7.48 20.01
N LYS A 15 -28.16 6.47 19.56
CA LYS A 15 -27.57 5.33 18.84
C LYS A 15 -26.93 5.73 17.51
N LEU A 16 -27.50 6.72 16.82
CA LEU A 16 -26.91 7.31 15.61
C LEU A 16 -25.60 8.04 15.93
N MET A 17 -25.54 8.82 17.01
CA MET A 17 -24.33 9.54 17.41
C MET A 17 -23.21 8.59 17.86
N GLU A 18 -23.54 7.52 18.57
CA GLU A 18 -22.57 6.51 19.03
C GLU A 18 -22.00 5.67 17.89
N THR A 19 -22.86 5.23 16.96
CA THR A 19 -22.47 4.31 15.88
C THR A 19 -22.04 5.06 14.61
N GLY A 20 -22.43 6.32 14.46
CA GLY A 20 -22.32 7.07 13.21
C GLY A 20 -23.13 6.46 12.06
N HIS A 21 -24.08 5.56 12.35
CA HIS A 21 -24.84 4.78 11.37
C HIS A 21 -26.33 4.80 11.70
N ILE A 22 -27.18 4.86 10.67
CA ILE A 22 -28.64 4.94 10.80
C ILE A 22 -29.21 3.66 11.46
N PRO A 23 -29.76 3.75 12.69
CA PRO A 23 -30.32 2.60 13.38
C PRO A 23 -31.66 2.17 12.77
N GLY A 24 -31.86 0.85 12.64
CA GLY A 24 -33.11 0.26 12.13
C GLY A 24 -33.12 -0.04 10.63
N THR A 25 -32.02 0.19 9.91
CA THR A 25 -31.90 -0.18 8.49
C THR A 25 -31.96 -1.71 8.34
N LYS A 26 -33.14 -2.24 8.01
CA LYS A 26 -33.33 -3.66 7.72
C LYS A 26 -32.67 -4.01 6.39
N TRP A 27 -31.79 -5.02 6.44
CA TRP A 27 -31.22 -5.89 5.40
C TRP A 27 -31.75 -5.77 3.96
N ILE A 28 -31.63 -4.59 3.33
CA ILE A 28 -31.70 -4.48 1.86
C ILE A 28 -30.27 -4.59 1.36
N VAL A 29 -30.08 -5.53 0.43
CA VAL A 29 -28.80 -5.90 -0.16
C VAL A 29 -28.09 -4.65 -0.66
N VAL A 30 -27.06 -4.23 0.05
CA VAL A 30 -25.90 -3.61 -0.58
C VAL A 30 -24.71 -3.79 0.35
N ARG A 31 -24.03 -4.93 0.19
CA ARG A 31 -22.61 -5.13 0.55
C ARG A 31 -21.70 -4.09 -0.14
N TRP A 32 -22.27 -3.27 -1.02
CA TRP A 32 -21.67 -2.18 -1.80
C TRP A 32 -22.12 -0.78 -1.38
N SER A 33 -22.98 -0.61 -0.37
CA SER A 33 -23.39 0.72 0.09
C SER A 33 -22.18 1.44 0.66
N GLN A 34 -21.94 2.67 0.21
CA GLN A 34 -20.83 3.52 0.65
C GLN A 34 -20.80 3.64 2.19
N ALA A 35 -21.99 3.77 2.78
CA ALA A 35 -22.20 3.85 4.23
C ALA A 35 -21.75 2.60 5.02
N LYS A 36 -21.50 1.44 4.38
CA LYS A 36 -20.95 0.24 5.03
C LYS A 36 -19.45 0.03 4.80
N ARG A 37 -18.85 0.71 3.82
CA ARG A 37 -17.42 0.66 3.51
C ARG A 37 -16.64 1.75 4.23
N GLU A 38 -17.33 2.84 4.55
CA GLU A 38 -16.77 3.98 5.23
C GLU A 38 -16.83 3.76 6.74
N VAL A 39 -15.69 3.93 7.40
CA VAL A 39 -15.62 4.00 8.85
C VAL A 39 -15.68 5.48 9.21
N PRO A 40 -16.69 5.96 9.96
CA PRO A 40 -16.70 7.33 10.42
C PRO A 40 -15.52 7.53 11.37
N VAL A 41 -14.62 8.45 11.03
CA VAL A 41 -13.46 8.82 11.84
C VAL A 41 -13.57 10.29 12.20
N ASP A 42 -13.21 10.64 13.43
CA ASP A 42 -13.11 12.03 13.86
C ASP A 42 -12.11 12.80 12.96
N PRO A 43 -12.52 13.90 12.32
CA PRO A 43 -11.62 14.72 11.50
C PRO A 43 -10.35 15.17 12.23
N LEU A 44 -10.42 15.39 13.55
CA LEU A 44 -9.26 15.80 14.34
C LEU A 44 -8.23 14.67 14.46
N GLU A 45 -8.70 13.44 14.68
CA GLU A 45 -7.85 12.26 14.72
C GLU A 45 -7.25 11.95 13.34
N MET A 46 -8.05 12.05 12.28
CA MET A 46 -7.57 11.89 10.92
C MET A 46 -6.48 12.92 10.56
N ALA A 47 -6.65 14.17 10.97
CA ALA A 47 -5.65 15.22 10.76
C ALA A 47 -4.32 14.90 11.47
N ARG A 48 -4.35 14.36 12.69
CA ARG A 48 -3.15 13.93 13.41
C ARG A 48 -2.42 12.81 12.67
N TYR A 49 -3.13 11.83 12.13
CA TYR A 49 -2.52 10.76 11.33
C TYR A 49 -1.86 11.27 10.05
N ILE A 50 -2.47 12.26 9.39
CA ILE A 50 -1.91 12.87 8.17
C ILE A 50 -0.67 13.72 8.50
N GLN A 51 -0.70 14.48 9.59
CA GLN A 51 0.41 15.33 10.03
C GLN A 51 1.61 14.53 10.54
N ASN A 52 1.35 13.43 11.26
CA ASN A 52 2.39 12.53 11.76
C ASN A 52 2.88 11.53 10.70
N ARG A 53 2.36 11.61 9.47
CA ARG A 53 2.96 10.91 8.36
C ARG A 53 4.25 11.64 8.06
N GLU A 54 5.33 11.18 8.68
CA GLU A 54 6.65 11.75 8.43
C GLU A 54 6.85 11.82 6.91
N PRO A 55 7.26 12.98 6.37
CA PRO A 55 7.70 13.02 4.98
C PRO A 55 8.75 11.93 4.88
N ALA A 56 8.65 11.04 3.90
CA ALA A 56 9.64 9.99 3.73
C ALA A 56 11.02 10.67 3.70
N GLU A 57 11.77 10.57 4.80
CA GLU A 57 13.09 11.17 4.88
C GLU A 57 13.88 10.63 3.71
N ALA A 58 14.62 11.51 3.03
CA ALA A 58 15.42 11.11 1.90
C ALA A 58 16.26 9.90 2.32
N ALA A 59 16.13 8.79 1.58
CA ALA A 59 16.82 7.56 1.90
C ALA A 59 18.32 7.87 2.10
N PRO A 60 18.97 7.28 3.12
CA PRO A 60 20.35 7.62 3.41
C PRO A 60 21.25 7.31 2.21
N GLU A 61 22.30 8.10 2.00
CA GLU A 61 23.11 8.08 0.77
C GLU A 61 23.68 6.68 0.43
N TRP A 62 24.07 5.91 1.45
CA TRP A 62 24.56 4.53 1.28
C TRP A 62 23.50 3.59 0.68
N MET A 63 22.22 3.84 0.95
CA MET A 63 21.11 3.07 0.42
C MET A 63 20.87 3.40 -1.06
N LEU A 64 21.05 4.66 -1.44
CA LEU A 64 20.98 5.08 -2.84
C LEU A 64 22.09 4.43 -3.67
N ASP A 65 23.34 4.46 -3.18
CA ASP A 65 24.47 3.80 -3.85
C ASP A 65 24.29 2.27 -3.94
N LEU A 66 23.70 1.65 -2.91
CA LEU A 66 23.34 0.23 -2.95
C LEU A 66 22.29 -0.07 -4.03
N LEU A 67 21.22 0.73 -4.11
CA LEU A 67 20.18 0.57 -5.12
C LEU A 67 20.72 0.76 -6.54
N ASP A 68 21.60 1.75 -6.74
CA ASP A 68 22.27 1.94 -8.03
C ASP A 68 23.14 0.73 -8.40
N LYS A 69 23.88 0.18 -7.44
CA LYS A 69 24.67 -1.04 -7.67
C LYS A 69 23.81 -2.25 -8.04
N LEU A 70 22.65 -2.42 -7.40
CA LEU A 70 21.74 -3.53 -7.68
C LEU A 70 21.06 -3.38 -9.05
N THR A 71 20.62 -2.16 -9.37
CA THR A 71 19.87 -1.88 -10.60
C THR A 71 20.74 -1.76 -11.85
N LYS A 72 22.07 -1.60 -11.72
CA LYS A 72 23.03 -1.61 -12.85
C LYS A 72 22.96 -2.84 -13.74
N SER A 73 22.51 -3.99 -13.21
CA SER A 73 22.41 -5.24 -13.97
C SER A 73 21.11 -5.38 -14.80
N LEU A 74 20.12 -4.51 -14.55
CA LEU A 74 18.82 -4.55 -15.21
C LEU A 74 18.88 -3.82 -16.56
N THR A 75 18.08 -4.28 -17.52
CA THR A 75 17.85 -3.50 -18.74
C THR A 75 16.92 -2.32 -18.42
N PRO A 76 16.90 -1.24 -19.23
CA PRO A 76 16.03 -0.09 -18.99
C PRO A 76 14.55 -0.50 -18.85
N LEU A 77 14.05 -1.37 -19.74
CA LEU A 77 12.68 -1.87 -19.66
C LEU A 77 12.39 -2.71 -18.40
N GLU A 78 13.37 -3.51 -17.94
CA GLU A 78 13.25 -4.26 -16.70
C GLU A 78 13.24 -3.34 -15.48
N LYS A 79 14.05 -2.28 -15.50
CA LYS A 79 14.13 -1.27 -14.45
C LYS A 79 12.82 -0.50 -14.34
N ASP A 80 12.29 0.00 -15.46
CA ASP A 80 11.04 0.75 -15.49
C ASP A 80 9.85 -0.10 -15.03
N ALA A 81 9.76 -1.36 -15.50
CA ALA A 81 8.72 -2.29 -15.07
C ALA A 81 8.81 -2.60 -13.57
N TYR A 82 10.03 -2.74 -13.03
CA TYR A 82 10.24 -2.99 -11.61
C TYR A 82 9.89 -1.76 -10.75
N GLU A 83 10.27 -0.55 -11.16
CA GLU A 83 9.93 0.69 -10.46
C GLU A 83 8.41 0.91 -10.39
N LEU A 84 7.70 0.73 -11.51
CA LEU A 84 6.26 0.91 -11.56
C LEU A 84 5.51 -0.05 -10.62
N VAL A 85 5.88 -1.33 -10.64
CA VAL A 85 5.14 -2.33 -9.84
C VAL A 85 5.60 -2.36 -8.39
N ARG A 86 6.90 -2.42 -8.12
CA ARG A 86 7.43 -2.56 -6.75
C ARG A 86 7.70 -1.23 -6.06
N GLY A 87 8.12 -0.21 -6.79
CA GLY A 87 8.35 1.12 -6.23
C GLY A 87 7.05 1.90 -5.99
N ARG A 88 6.17 1.93 -6.99
CA ARG A 88 4.94 2.74 -6.96
C ARG A 88 3.65 1.96 -6.68
N GLY A 89 3.70 0.62 -6.71
CA GLY A 89 2.56 -0.23 -6.38
C GLY A 89 1.51 -0.39 -7.49
N TYR A 90 1.84 -0.12 -8.75
CA TYR A 90 0.90 -0.30 -9.87
C TYR A 90 0.59 -1.79 -10.11
N SER A 91 -0.63 -2.06 -10.57
CA SER A 91 -0.97 -3.40 -11.07
C SER A 91 -0.24 -3.73 -12.37
N PHE A 92 -0.01 -5.02 -12.66
CA PHE A 92 0.65 -5.45 -13.89
C PHE A 92 -0.04 -4.94 -15.16
N SER A 93 -1.37 -4.78 -15.14
CA SER A 93 -2.15 -4.23 -16.26
C SER A 93 -1.92 -2.73 -16.43
N GLN A 94 -1.84 -1.96 -15.34
CA GLN A 94 -1.56 -0.53 -15.41
C GLN A 94 -0.12 -0.28 -15.87
N ALA A 95 0.85 -1.02 -15.35
CA ALA A 95 2.24 -0.94 -15.79
C ALA A 95 2.39 -1.31 -17.28
N ALA A 96 1.63 -2.29 -17.76
CA ALA A 96 1.61 -2.69 -19.17
C ALA A 96 1.10 -1.55 -20.07
N GLN A 97 0.04 -0.84 -19.65
CA GLN A 97 -0.48 0.33 -20.37
C GLN A 97 0.54 1.47 -20.42
N LEU A 98 1.22 1.75 -19.30
CA LEU A 98 2.25 2.81 -19.22
C LEU A 98 3.48 2.51 -20.09
N LEU A 99 3.89 1.24 -20.16
CA LEU A 99 5.04 0.80 -20.96
C LEU A 99 4.69 0.46 -22.41
N GLY A 100 3.40 0.51 -22.79
CA GLY A 100 2.95 0.12 -24.14
C GLY A 100 3.19 -1.35 -24.50
N CYS A 101 3.22 -2.25 -23.52
CA CYS A 101 3.49 -3.68 -23.74
C CYS A 101 2.37 -4.57 -23.19
N SER A 102 2.46 -5.89 -23.41
CA SER A 102 1.47 -6.84 -22.90
C SER A 102 1.68 -7.10 -21.39
N LYS A 103 0.59 -7.46 -20.69
CA LYS A 103 0.67 -7.87 -19.27
C LYS A 103 1.68 -9.01 -19.04
N ALA A 104 1.72 -9.99 -19.94
CA ALA A 104 2.64 -11.13 -19.86
C ALA A 104 4.12 -10.69 -20.04
N SER A 105 4.36 -9.68 -20.87
CA SER A 105 5.69 -9.08 -21.05
C SER A 105 6.16 -8.43 -19.74
N VAL A 106 5.32 -7.62 -19.10
CA VAL A 106 5.63 -6.98 -17.81
C VAL A 106 5.94 -8.03 -16.73
N GLN A 107 5.14 -9.09 -16.63
CA GLN A 107 5.40 -10.19 -15.70
C GLN A 107 6.77 -10.85 -15.95
N SER A 108 7.12 -11.04 -17.22
CA SER A 108 8.41 -11.61 -17.61
C SER A 108 9.57 -10.68 -17.27
N TYR A 109 9.44 -9.37 -17.51
CA TYR A 109 10.45 -8.38 -17.16
C TYR A 109 10.70 -8.35 -15.65
N ILE A 110 9.64 -8.35 -14.85
CA ILE A 110 9.74 -8.36 -13.38
C ILE A 110 10.42 -9.64 -12.89
N LYS A 111 10.03 -10.81 -13.41
CA LYS A 111 10.65 -12.08 -13.01
C LYS A 111 12.15 -12.13 -13.34
N ARG A 112 12.56 -11.56 -14.48
CA ARG A 112 13.98 -11.45 -14.84
C ARG A 112 14.73 -10.46 -13.94
N ALA A 113 14.12 -9.29 -13.70
CA ALA A 113 14.66 -8.27 -12.80
C ALA A 113 14.89 -8.85 -11.40
N GLU A 114 13.90 -9.54 -10.83
CA GLU A 114 14.01 -10.21 -9.52
C GLU A 114 15.15 -11.24 -9.50
N LYS A 115 15.28 -12.06 -10.55
CA LYS A 115 16.37 -13.04 -10.65
C LYS A 115 17.76 -12.37 -10.71
N LYS A 116 17.89 -11.25 -11.43
CA LYS A 116 19.15 -10.50 -11.53
C LYS A 116 19.51 -9.82 -10.22
N ILE A 117 18.54 -9.20 -9.54
CA ILE A 117 18.75 -8.60 -8.21
C ILE A 117 19.17 -9.67 -7.20
N GLN A 118 18.51 -10.82 -7.18
CA GLN A 118 18.90 -11.92 -6.29
C GLN A 118 20.33 -12.40 -6.56
N LEU A 119 20.74 -12.49 -7.82
CA LEU A 119 22.12 -12.83 -8.19
C LEU A 119 23.10 -11.75 -7.71
N ALA A 120 22.76 -10.47 -7.91
CA ALA A 120 23.59 -9.35 -7.47
C ALA A 120 23.76 -9.33 -5.95
N ILE A 121 22.69 -9.58 -5.18
CA ILE A 121 22.75 -9.70 -3.72
C ILE A 121 23.68 -10.85 -3.31
N ARG A 122 23.56 -12.02 -3.96
CA ARG A 122 24.45 -13.17 -3.69
C ARG A 122 25.92 -12.85 -3.95
N LEU A 123 26.23 -12.21 -5.07
CA LEU A 123 27.61 -11.81 -5.39
C LEU A 123 28.15 -10.77 -4.40
N GLN A 124 27.32 -9.81 -3.98
CA GLN A 124 27.69 -8.85 -2.96
C GLN A 124 28.01 -9.54 -1.62
N THR A 125 27.19 -10.51 -1.19
CA THR A 125 27.44 -11.28 0.04
C THR A 125 28.69 -12.14 -0.01
N ILE A 126 29.13 -12.57 -1.20
CA ILE A 126 30.37 -13.35 -1.38
C ILE A 126 31.60 -12.43 -1.39
N SER A 127 31.51 -11.28 -2.07
CA SER A 127 32.62 -10.32 -2.20
C SER A 127 32.93 -9.55 -0.93
N LYS A 128 31.90 -9.19 -0.15
CA LYS A 128 32.01 -8.58 1.17
C LYS A 128 31.64 -9.66 2.18
N GLY A 129 32.61 -10.48 2.59
CA GLY A 129 32.39 -11.42 3.68
C GLY A 129 31.77 -10.69 4.89
N ILE A 130 30.50 -11.00 5.16
CA ILE A 130 29.68 -10.57 6.31
C ILE A 130 29.64 -9.05 6.53
N CYS A 131 28.60 -8.39 6.03
CA CYS A 131 28.04 -7.14 6.58
C CYS A 131 26.57 -6.99 6.14
N LEU A 132 25.72 -7.94 6.53
CA LEU A 132 24.30 -7.63 6.76
C LEU A 132 24.20 -7.35 8.27
N PRO A 133 23.97 -6.10 8.72
CA PRO A 133 23.65 -5.89 10.12
C PRO A 133 22.42 -6.73 10.44
N GLU A 134 22.50 -7.38 11.58
CA GLU A 134 21.80 -8.61 11.91
C GLU A 134 20.28 -8.57 11.67
N GLY A 135 19.75 -9.70 11.19
CA GLY A 135 18.44 -10.17 11.65
C GLY A 135 17.17 -9.69 10.96
N LYS A 136 17.22 -8.92 9.86
CA LYS A 136 16.00 -8.65 9.06
C LYS A 136 16.01 -9.43 7.76
N VAL A 137 15.40 -10.62 7.80
CA VAL A 137 14.91 -11.32 6.62
C VAL A 137 13.88 -10.39 5.96
N PHE A 138 14.23 -9.79 4.83
CA PHE A 138 13.25 -9.13 3.96
C PHE A 138 12.31 -10.21 3.44
N ARG A 139 11.21 -10.42 4.15
CA ARG A 139 10.08 -11.21 3.67
C ARG A 139 9.30 -10.30 2.72
N LEU A 140 9.46 -10.57 1.41
CA LEU A 140 8.62 -10.01 0.35
C LEU A 140 7.16 -10.47 0.52
#